data_AF-A0A0Q0ZHE1-F1
#
_entry.id   AF-A0A0Q0ZHE1-F1
#
_cell.length_a   1.000
_cell.length_b   1.000
_cell.length_c   1.000
_cell.angle_alpha   90.00
_cell.angle_beta   90.00
_cell.angle_gamma   90.00
#
_symmetry.space_group_name_H-M   'P 1'
#
loop_
_entity.id
_entity.type
_entity.pdbx_description
1 polymer ?
#
loop_
_entity_poly.entity_id
_entity_poly.type
_entity_poly.pdbx_seq_one_letter_code
_entity_poly.pdbx_strand_id
1 'polypeptide(L)'
;MIGIPASLPLIIQHAPLLLVFALIIVVINLAISLALGKWFKYDLEDILLASNANIGGPTTVAALAIAKGWEGLIGPILIVGTVGYIIGNYVGTIIGISLPHLYKRGAFGQMPKGRFARMQNSQPERQMKAFGLAVFASVRRPPAIRNDHRAVDET
;
A
#
# COMPACT_ATOMS: atom_id res chain seq x y z
N MET A 1 -1.85 1.90 6.68
CA MET A 1 -3.14 1.17 6.48
C MET A 1 -3.70 1.56 5.12
N ILE A 2 -3.68 0.63 4.15
CA ILE A 2 -4.16 0.84 2.76
C ILE A 2 -5.56 0.20 2.56
N GLY A 3 -6.21 -0.27 3.63
CA GLY A 3 -7.44 -1.07 3.54
C GLY A 3 -8.74 -0.31 3.17
N ILE A 4 -8.69 1.00 2.93
CA ILE A 4 -9.90 1.83 2.85
C ILE A 4 -10.50 1.96 1.42
N PRO A 5 -9.79 1.70 0.30
CA PRO A 5 -10.43 1.67 -1.02
C PRO A 5 -10.38 0.29 -1.72
N ALA A 6 -10.22 -0.82 -1.00
CA ALA A 6 -10.39 -2.14 -1.61
C ALA A 6 -11.88 -2.52 -1.58
N SER A 7 -12.53 -2.54 -2.73
CA SER A 7 -13.92 -2.97 -2.85
C SER A 7 -14.04 -4.42 -2.35
N LEU A 8 -14.87 -4.68 -1.31
CA LEU A 8 -15.13 -6.02 -0.75
C LEU A 8 -15.36 -7.09 -1.84
N PRO A 9 -16.11 -6.81 -2.92
CA PRO A 9 -16.30 -7.77 -4.01
C PRO A 9 -15.00 -8.19 -4.71
N LEU A 10 -14.04 -7.28 -4.83
CA LEU A 10 -12.75 -7.50 -5.49
C LEU A 10 -11.81 -8.34 -4.61
N ILE A 11 -11.91 -8.15 -3.29
CA ILE A 11 -11.25 -8.99 -2.29
C ILE A 11 -11.82 -10.42 -2.40
N ILE A 12 -13.14 -10.62 -2.41
CA ILE A 12 -13.69 -11.99 -2.48
C ILE A 12 -13.30 -12.72 -3.77
N GLN A 13 -13.21 -12.01 -4.91
CA GLN A 13 -12.82 -12.62 -6.18
C GLN A 13 -11.32 -12.91 -6.31
N HIS A 14 -10.44 -12.05 -5.78
CA HIS A 14 -8.98 -12.18 -6.01
C HIS A 14 -8.17 -12.48 -4.75
N ALA A 15 -8.70 -12.23 -3.56
CA ALA A 15 -8.02 -12.53 -2.30
C ALA A 15 -7.74 -14.01 -2.06
N PRO A 16 -8.55 -14.99 -2.52
CA PRO A 16 -8.20 -16.41 -2.30
C PRO A 16 -6.85 -16.75 -2.91
N LEU A 17 -6.59 -16.30 -4.15
CA LEU A 17 -5.33 -16.52 -4.84
C LEU A 17 -4.17 -15.76 -4.17
N LEU A 18 -4.40 -14.51 -3.75
CA LEU A 18 -3.40 -13.71 -3.03
C LEU A 18 -3.07 -14.31 -1.65
N LEU A 19 -4.06 -14.89 -0.96
CA LEU A 19 -3.89 -15.54 0.33
C LEU A 19 -3.06 -16.82 0.18
N VAL A 20 -3.35 -17.66 -0.82
CA VAL A 20 -2.54 -18.84 -1.11
C VAL A 20 -1.11 -18.44 -1.47
N PHE A 21 -0.94 -17.41 -2.30
CA PHE A 21 0.39 -16.90 -2.64
C PHE A 21 1.16 -16.39 -1.42
N ALA A 22 0.51 -15.59 -0.57
CA ALA A 22 1.10 -15.10 0.67
C ALA A 22 1.45 -16.25 1.63
N LEU A 23 0.59 -17.27 1.73
CA LEU A 23 0.84 -18.45 2.53
C LEU A 23 2.09 -19.21 2.06
N ILE A 24 2.26 -19.37 0.74
CA ILE A 24 3.46 -19.99 0.17
C ILE A 24 4.72 -19.19 0.55
N ILE A 25 4.68 -17.86 0.46
CA ILE A 25 5.80 -16.99 0.86
C ILE A 25 6.14 -17.20 2.34
N VAL A 26 5.13 -17.21 3.22
CA VAL A 26 5.32 -17.41 4.67
C VAL A 26 5.91 -18.78 4.96
N VAL A 27 5.41 -19.84 4.32
CA VAL A 27 5.94 -21.20 4.49
C VAL A 27 7.39 -21.29 4.03
N ILE A 28 7.72 -20.69 2.88
CA ILE A 28 9.11 -20.65 2.38
C ILE A 28 10.00 -19.86 3.33
N ASN A 29 9.55 -18.71 3.84
CA ASN A 29 10.30 -17.92 4.82
C ASN A 29 10.63 -18.76 6.06
N LEU A 30 9.62 -19.41 6.64
CA LEU A 30 9.80 -20.24 7.82
C LEU A 30 10.72 -21.43 7.54
N ALA A 31 10.56 -22.10 6.39
CA ALA A 31 11.40 -23.22 5.99
C ALA A 31 12.88 -22.81 5.85
N ILE A 32 13.16 -21.68 5.20
CA ILE A 32 14.51 -21.15 5.03
C ILE A 32 15.10 -20.74 6.39
N SER A 33 14.32 -20.02 7.21
CA SER A 33 14.77 -19.59 8.54
C SER A 33 15.11 -20.78 9.45
N LEU A 34 14.31 -21.85 9.42
CA LEU A 34 14.58 -23.08 10.16
C LEU A 34 15.79 -23.84 9.60
N ALA A 35 15.94 -23.92 8.27
CA ALA A 35 17.07 -24.59 7.63
C ALA A 35 18.39 -23.90 7.93
N LEU A 36 18.43 -22.56 7.81
CA LEU A 36 19.60 -21.75 8.18
C LEU A 36 19.87 -21.80 9.67
N GLY A 37 18.82 -21.69 10.50
CA GLY A 37 18.93 -21.80 11.95
C GLY A 37 19.57 -23.11 12.39
N LYS A 38 19.17 -24.24 11.77
CA LYS A 38 19.78 -25.55 12.02
C LYS A 38 21.24 -25.61 11.59
N TRP A 39 21.60 -24.92 10.51
CA TRP A 39 22.98 -24.94 9.98
C TRP A 39 23.92 -24.06 10.79
N PHE A 40 23.44 -22.92 11.27
CA PHE A 40 24.20 -21.97 12.09
C PHE A 40 24.08 -22.20 13.61
N LYS A 41 23.32 -23.23 14.03
CA LYS A 41 23.06 -23.56 15.45
C LYS A 41 22.45 -22.40 16.25
N TYR A 42 21.55 -21.64 15.63
CA TYR A 42 20.78 -20.62 16.35
C TYR A 42 19.70 -21.26 17.22
N ASP A 43 19.38 -20.60 18.33
CA ASP A 43 18.30 -21.03 19.20
C ASP A 43 16.95 -20.88 18.48
N LEU A 44 15.98 -21.72 18.86
CA LEU A 44 14.66 -21.72 18.24
C LEU A 44 13.95 -20.36 18.43
N GLU A 45 14.26 -19.69 19.53
CA GLU A 45 13.74 -18.38 19.94
C GLU A 45 14.16 -17.30 18.93
N ASP A 46 15.44 -17.27 18.56
CA ASP A 46 15.97 -16.37 17.53
C ASP A 46 15.29 -16.58 16.18
N ILE A 47 15.14 -17.86 15.78
CA ILE A 47 14.56 -18.22 14.48
C ILE A 47 13.08 -17.83 14.41
N LEU A 48 12.33 -18.10 15.47
CA LEU A 48 10.90 -17.79 15.56
C LEU A 48 10.66 -16.28 15.59
N LEU A 49 11.45 -15.55 16.38
CA LEU A 49 11.34 -14.11 16.45
C LEU A 49 11.77 -13.46 15.13
N ALA A 50 12.83 -13.93 14.47
CA ALA A 50 13.27 -13.43 13.17
C ALA A 50 12.22 -13.67 12.06
N SER A 51 11.64 -14.88 12.00
CA SER A 51 10.59 -15.19 11.02
C SER A 51 9.32 -14.36 11.26
N ASN A 52 8.91 -14.22 12.53
CA ASN A 52 7.75 -13.40 12.87
C ASN A 52 8.00 -11.90 12.63
N ALA A 53 9.24 -11.41 12.75
CA ALA A 53 9.57 -9.99 12.54
C ALA A 53 9.41 -9.59 11.08
N ASN A 54 9.61 -10.55 10.16
CA ASN A 54 9.37 -10.35 8.74
C ASN A 54 7.87 -10.29 8.39
N ILE A 55 7.02 -11.05 9.09
CA ILE A 55 5.58 -11.15 8.79
C ILE A 55 4.79 -10.08 9.55
N GLY A 56 4.96 -10.03 10.87
CA GLY A 56 4.21 -9.16 11.79
C GLY A 56 4.89 -7.82 12.08
N GLY A 57 6.13 -7.64 11.63
CA GLY A 57 6.92 -6.43 11.85
C GLY A 57 7.67 -6.40 13.19
N PRO A 58 8.62 -5.46 13.35
CA PRO A 58 9.50 -5.40 14.53
C PRO A 58 8.74 -5.17 15.84
N THR A 59 7.68 -4.37 15.80
CA THR A 59 6.86 -4.02 16.98
C THR A 59 6.06 -5.19 17.53
N THR A 60 5.47 -6.01 16.65
CA THR A 60 4.75 -7.23 17.04
C THR A 60 5.67 -8.23 17.71
N VAL A 61 6.91 -8.34 17.24
CA VAL A 61 7.89 -9.27 17.80
C VAL A 61 8.49 -8.79 19.11
N ALA A 62 8.73 -7.48 19.27
CA ALA A 62 9.12 -6.94 20.56
C ALA A 62 8.08 -7.26 21.64
N ALA A 63 6.79 -7.12 21.31
CA ALA A 63 5.71 -7.51 22.23
C ALA A 63 5.70 -9.03 22.52
N LEU A 64 5.93 -9.88 21.50
CA LEU A 64 6.02 -11.33 21.68
C LEU A 64 7.21 -11.75 22.56
N ALA A 65 8.37 -11.12 22.37
CA ALA A 65 9.57 -11.39 23.15
C ALA A 65 9.38 -11.02 24.63
N ILE A 66 8.77 -9.86 24.91
CA ILE A 66 8.41 -9.46 26.29
C ILE A 66 7.44 -10.49 26.90
N ALA A 67 6.38 -10.88 26.17
CA ALA A 67 5.40 -11.84 26.66
C ALA A 67 5.98 -13.24 26.93
N LYS A 68 7.11 -13.59 26.31
CA LYS A 68 7.80 -14.88 26.48
C LYS A 68 9.02 -14.80 27.41
N GLY A 69 9.38 -13.61 27.91
CA GLY A 69 10.57 -13.41 28.75
C GLY A 69 11.90 -13.41 27.97
N TRP A 70 11.86 -13.26 26.65
CA TRP A 70 13.02 -13.25 25.76
C TRP A 70 13.56 -11.83 25.54
N GLU A 71 13.68 -11.04 26.61
CA GLU A 71 13.94 -9.60 26.50
C GLU A 71 15.31 -9.27 25.90
N GLY A 72 16.30 -10.13 26.10
CA GLY A 72 17.65 -9.97 25.55
C GLY A 72 17.71 -9.93 24.02
N LEU A 73 16.68 -10.45 23.34
CA LEU A 73 16.62 -10.54 21.88
C LEU A 73 15.90 -9.33 21.25
N ILE A 74 15.15 -8.54 22.04
CA ILE A 74 14.33 -7.42 21.55
C ILE A 74 15.18 -6.41 20.77
N GLY A 75 16.30 -5.97 21.36
CA GLY A 75 17.19 -4.97 20.75
C GLY A 75 17.72 -5.43 19.38
N PRO A 76 18.41 -6.59 19.31
CA PRO A 76 18.88 -7.16 18.05
C PRO A 76 17.77 -7.30 16.99
N ILE A 77 16.60 -7.82 17.36
CA ILE A 77 15.50 -8.08 16.42
C ILE A 77 14.90 -6.78 15.88
N LEU A 78 14.73 -5.77 16.72
CA LEU A 78 14.19 -4.47 16.29
C LEU A 78 15.08 -3.82 15.24
N ILE A 79 16.40 -3.90 15.41
CA ILE A 79 17.37 -3.34 14.46
C ILE A 79 17.32 -4.13 13.16
N VAL A 80 17.46 -5.46 13.22
CA VAL A 80 17.47 -6.32 12.02
C VAL A 80 16.15 -6.20 11.25
N GLY A 81 15.01 -6.23 11.96
CA GLY A 81 13.69 -6.11 11.34
C GLY A 81 13.47 -4.75 10.67
N THR A 82 13.90 -3.65 11.31
CA THR A 82 13.74 -2.30 10.74
C THR A 82 14.65 -2.10 9.53
N VAL A 83 15.92 -2.52 9.62
CA VAL A 83 16.88 -2.43 8.51
C VAL A 83 16.42 -3.30 7.33
N GLY A 84 15.98 -4.54 7.61
CA GLY A 84 15.43 -5.43 6.60
C GLY A 84 14.21 -4.83 5.90
N TYR A 85 13.30 -4.20 6.65
CA TYR A 85 12.14 -3.52 6.10
C TYR A 85 12.54 -2.35 5.18
N ILE A 86 13.52 -1.53 5.59
CA ILE A 86 14.03 -0.43 4.77
C ILE A 86 14.59 -0.97 3.45
N ILE A 87 15.52 -1.93 3.52
CA ILE A 87 16.17 -2.50 2.34
C ILE A 87 15.13 -3.15 1.43
N GLY A 88 14.23 -3.97 1.99
CA GLY A 88 13.19 -4.67 1.24
C GLY A 88 12.27 -3.69 0.49
N ASN A 89 11.90 -2.57 1.09
CA ASN A 89 11.09 -1.55 0.44
C ASN A 89 11.81 -0.88 -0.73
N TYR A 90 13.09 -0.51 -0.55
CA TYR A 90 13.86 0.12 -1.63
C TYR A 90 14.07 -0.86 -2.79
N VAL A 91 14.48 -2.10 -2.50
CA VAL A 91 14.66 -3.14 -3.51
C VAL A 91 13.34 -3.43 -4.23
N GLY A 92 12.25 -3.61 -3.49
CA GLY A 92 10.92 -3.84 -4.05
C GLY A 92 10.45 -2.69 -4.93
N THR A 93 10.71 -1.44 -4.53
CA THR A 93 10.40 -0.25 -5.32
C THR A 93 11.22 -0.20 -6.61
N ILE A 94 12.52 -0.49 -6.54
CA ILE A 94 13.40 -0.54 -7.72
C ILE A 94 12.89 -1.61 -8.71
N ILE A 95 12.56 -2.80 -8.23
CA ILE A 95 12.01 -3.87 -9.08
C ILE A 95 10.65 -3.45 -9.65
N GLY A 96 9.76 -2.91 -8.82
CA GLY A 96 8.43 -2.45 -9.22
C GLY A 96 8.45 -1.34 -10.27
N ILE A 97 9.48 -0.48 -10.28
CA ILE A 97 9.67 0.56 -11.30
C ILE A 97 10.38 -0.01 -12.53
N SER A 98 11.38 -0.88 -12.34
CA SER A 98 12.21 -1.43 -13.41
C SER A 98 11.45 -2.45 -14.26
N LEU A 99 10.61 -3.28 -13.65
CA LEU A 99 9.90 -4.37 -14.33
C LEU A 99 8.92 -3.86 -15.40
N PRO A 100 8.07 -2.84 -15.15
CA PRO A 100 7.25 -2.21 -16.20
C PRO A 100 8.09 -1.49 -17.26
N HIS A 101 9.25 -0.94 -16.87
CA HIS A 101 10.16 -0.29 -17.80
C HIS A 101 10.79 -1.30 -18.77
N LEU A 102 11.18 -2.48 -18.28
CA LEU A 102 11.67 -3.60 -19.08
C LEU A 102 10.58 -4.22 -19.95
N TYR A 103 9.35 -4.32 -19.44
CA TYR A 103 8.18 -4.76 -20.20
C TYR A 103 7.90 -3.81 -21.39
N LYS A 104 7.94 -2.49 -21.15
CA LYS A 104 7.73 -1.47 -22.20
C LYS A 104 8.85 -1.40 -23.23
N ARG A 105 10.05 -1.90 -22.92
CA ARG A 105 11.19 -1.99 -23.85
C ARG A 105 11.06 -3.13 -24.88
N GLY A 106 9.94 -3.86 -24.90
CA GLY A 106 9.62 -4.82 -25.96
C GLY A 106 10.12 -6.25 -25.71
N ALA A 107 10.52 -6.58 -24.47
CA ALA A 107 10.93 -7.94 -24.11
C ALA A 107 9.74 -8.94 -24.03
N PHE A 108 8.52 -8.44 -23.88
CA PHE A 108 7.27 -9.21 -23.96
C PHE A 108 6.27 -8.45 -24.85
N GLY A 109 5.53 -9.17 -25.68
CA GLY A 109 4.73 -8.66 -26.80
C GLY A 109 3.93 -7.38 -26.51
N GLN A 110 4.04 -6.41 -27.40
CA GLN A 110 3.44 -5.08 -27.23
C GLN A 110 1.90 -5.14 -27.24
N MET A 111 1.28 -4.39 -26.32
CA MET A 111 -0.16 -4.13 -26.35
C MET A 111 -0.45 -2.96 -27.32
N PRO A 112 -1.44 -3.08 -28.24
CA PRO A 112 -1.66 -2.12 -29.33
C PRO A 112 -2.02 -0.71 -28.84
N LYS A 113 -1.23 0.28 -29.27
CA LYS A 113 -1.25 1.70 -28.84
C LYS A 113 -2.61 2.40 -28.98
N GLY A 114 -3.48 1.93 -29.88
CA GLY A 114 -4.81 2.52 -30.14
C GLY A 114 -5.82 2.40 -28.99
N ARG A 115 -5.60 1.48 -28.04
CA ARG A 115 -6.52 1.28 -26.89
C ARG A 115 -6.19 2.20 -25.71
N PHE A 116 -4.91 2.53 -25.50
CA PHE A 116 -4.44 3.45 -24.45
C PHE A 116 -4.86 4.90 -24.70
N ALA A 117 -4.82 5.37 -25.96
CA ALA A 117 -5.26 6.72 -26.31
C ALA A 117 -6.76 6.94 -26.02
N ARG A 118 -7.60 5.91 -26.19
CA ARG A 118 -9.03 5.97 -25.87
C ARG A 118 -9.29 5.97 -24.37
N MET A 119 -8.48 5.25 -23.58
CA MET A 119 -8.58 5.21 -22.11
C MET A 119 -8.08 6.50 -21.43
N GLN A 120 -7.09 7.17 -22.02
CA GLN A 120 -6.57 8.43 -21.53
C GLN A 120 -7.48 9.62 -21.86
N ASN A 121 -8.25 9.53 -22.96
CA ASN A 121 -9.27 10.53 -23.31
C ASN A 121 -10.56 10.42 -22.46
N SER A 122 -10.79 9.29 -21.80
CA SER A 122 -11.91 9.08 -20.87
C SER A 122 -11.58 9.42 -19.40
N GLN A 123 -10.43 10.04 -19.12
CA GLN A 123 -9.97 10.24 -17.74
C GLN A 123 -10.87 11.20 -16.92
N PRO A 124 -11.34 10.78 -15.74
CA PRO A 124 -12.16 11.58 -14.83
C PRO A 124 -11.45 12.84 -14.30
N GLU A 125 -10.13 12.96 -14.47
CA GLU A 125 -9.38 14.15 -14.04
C GLU A 125 -9.79 15.44 -14.75
N ARG A 126 -10.12 15.37 -16.05
CA ARG A 126 -10.63 16.55 -16.78
C ARG A 126 -12.01 16.95 -16.28
N GLN A 127 -12.86 15.95 -15.98
CA GLN A 127 -14.18 16.19 -15.42
C GLN A 127 -14.12 16.69 -13.98
N MET A 128 -13.23 16.16 -13.13
CA MET A 128 -12.99 16.63 -11.76
C MET A 128 -12.41 18.04 -11.73
N LYS A 129 -11.49 18.38 -12.63
CA LYS A 129 -10.95 19.76 -12.74
C LYS A 129 -12.03 20.73 -13.22
N ALA A 130 -12.82 20.36 -14.22
CA ALA A 130 -13.93 21.19 -14.71
C ALA A 130 -15.04 21.34 -13.66
N PHE A 131 -15.38 20.27 -12.95
CA PHE A 131 -16.36 20.28 -11.86
C PHE A 131 -15.87 21.10 -10.66
N GLY A 132 -14.62 20.92 -10.23
CA GLY A 132 -14.02 21.70 -9.15
C GLY A 132 -13.95 23.19 -9.49
N LEU A 133 -13.65 23.54 -10.74
CA LEU A 133 -13.68 24.93 -11.21
C LEU A 133 -15.11 25.50 -11.22
N ALA A 134 -16.10 24.72 -11.63
CA ALA A 134 -17.52 25.12 -11.61
C ALA A 134 -18.06 25.34 -10.19
N VAL A 135 -17.70 24.47 -9.24
CA VAL A 135 -18.05 24.62 -7.81
C VAL A 135 -17.38 25.85 -7.22
N PHE A 136 -16.09 26.06 -7.48
CA PHE A 136 -15.37 27.25 -7.00
C PHE A 136 -15.94 28.56 -7.58
N ALA A 137 -16.32 28.55 -8.86
CA ALA A 137 -16.98 29.68 -9.50
C ALA A 137 -18.40 29.93 -8.93
N SER A 138 -19.12 28.88 -8.51
CA SER A 138 -20.42 29.01 -7.84
C SER A 138 -20.30 29.62 -6.44
N VAL A 139 -19.25 29.26 -5.68
CA VAL A 139 -18.99 29.82 -4.34
C VAL A 139 -18.59 31.29 -4.39
N ARG A 140 -17.93 31.73 -5.47
CA ARG A 140 -17.53 33.13 -5.67
C ARG A 140 -18.60 34.06 -6.23
N ARG A 141 -19.83 33.58 -6.52
CA ARG A 141 -20.90 34.49 -6.98
C ARG A 141 -21.41 35.30 -5.78
N PRO A 142 -21.16 36.62 -5.69
CA PRO A 142 -21.79 37.43 -4.66
C PRO A 142 -23.31 37.43 -4.89
N PRO A 143 -24.13 37.42 -3.81
CA PRO A 143 -25.56 37.54 -3.95
C PRO A 143 -25.88 38.87 -4.63
N ALA A 144 -26.66 38.82 -5.71
CA ALA A 144 -27.19 40.03 -6.33
C ALA A 144 -28.05 40.74 -5.28
N ILE A 145 -27.58 41.88 -4.77
CA ILE A 145 -28.36 42.72 -3.87
C ILE A 145 -29.55 43.24 -4.67
N ARG A 146 -30.71 42.62 -4.45
CA ARG A 146 -32.00 43.08 -4.96
C ARG A 146 -32.39 44.28 -4.11
N ASN A 147 -32.11 45.49 -4.59
CA ASN A 147 -32.60 46.72 -3.98
C ASN A 147 -34.13 46.77 -4.11
N ASP A 148 -34.82 46.25 -3.11
CA ASP A 148 -36.27 46.42 -2.98
C ASP A 148 -36.56 47.74 -2.27
N HIS A 149 -36.59 48.82 -3.03
CA HIS A 149 -37.00 50.15 -2.55
C HIS A 149 -38.53 50.32 -2.51
N ARG A 150 -39.32 49.25 -2.36
CA ARG A 150 -40.80 49.31 -2.35
C ARG A 150 -41.46 48.77 -1.08
N ALA A 151 -40.95 49.12 0.10
CA ALA A 151 -41.66 48.81 1.35
C ALA A 151 -41.54 49.91 2.42
N VAL A 152 -41.46 51.17 2.01
CA VAL A 152 -41.61 52.33 2.92
C VAL A 152 -42.51 53.37 2.27
N ASP A 153 -43.70 52.94 1.85
CA ASP A 153 -44.81 53.86 1.60
C ASP A 153 -46.12 53.05 1.69
N GLU A 154 -46.61 52.90 2.91
CA GLU A 154 -48.02 52.62 3.20
C GLU A 154 -48.24 52.97 4.69
N THR A 155 -48.64 54.22 4.90
CA THR A 155 -49.35 54.74 6.08
C THR A 155 -50.73 54.11 6.21
#